data_AF-A0A933AH95-F1
#
_entry.id   AF-A0A933AH95-F1
#
_cell.length_a   1.000
_cell.length_b   1.000
_cell.length_c   1.000
_cell.angle_alpha   90.00
_cell.angle_beta   90.00
_cell.angle_gamma   90.00
#
_symmetry.space_group_name_H-M   'P 1'
#
loop_
_entity.id
_entity.type
_entity.pdbx_description
1 polymer ?
#
loop_
_entity_poly.entity_id
_entity_poly.type
_entity_poly.pdbx_seq_one_letter_code
_entity_poly.pdbx_strand_id
1 'polypeptide(L)'
;MLGLHTFCFAATEEQVEGAELGPDAIFDDRALINGYTDKYADESKDVLWAMINDDSLGDYKMAAAIRVFKQKYGEEILKDEKPGIIKTLIRRLNHSGSAFVQVEIMHTLVVLDRYQYFASMVPPLLQKMDHYNRVVSALAYDNLQETIKNSIRTREARIVFNTLRKILFLSRKRLGNIQEPDQKLRQKLTILRWAVKVLGTQELKNLPQEVIGLL
;
A
#
# COMPACT_ATOMS: atom_id res chain seq x y z
N MET A 1 -44.87 -48.53 -13.55
CA MET A 1 -45.14 -47.74 -12.32
C MET A 1 -43.84 -47.65 -11.55
N LEU A 2 -43.63 -46.49 -10.93
CA LEU A 2 -42.34 -45.87 -10.61
C LEU A 2 -41.53 -46.63 -9.55
N GLY A 3 -40.23 -46.81 -9.83
CA GLY A 3 -39.22 -47.19 -8.85
C GLY A 3 -38.80 -45.97 -8.03
N LEU A 4 -38.84 -46.09 -6.71
CA LEU A 4 -38.31 -45.09 -5.78
C LEU A 4 -36.77 -45.20 -5.75
N HIS A 5 -36.09 -44.20 -6.30
CA HIS A 5 -34.70 -43.92 -5.98
C HIS A 5 -34.65 -43.06 -4.72
N THR A 6 -34.23 -43.67 -3.62
CA THR A 6 -33.83 -42.99 -2.39
C THR A 6 -32.52 -42.27 -2.65
N PHE A 7 -32.55 -40.94 -2.82
CA PHE A 7 -31.36 -40.10 -2.83
C PHE A 7 -30.96 -39.78 -1.39
N CYS A 8 -29.89 -40.40 -0.91
CA CYS A 8 -29.19 -39.98 0.30
C CYS A 8 -28.37 -38.73 -0.01
N PHE A 9 -28.83 -37.57 0.47
CA PHE A 9 -27.99 -36.37 0.59
C PHE A 9 -27.21 -36.49 1.91
N ALA A 10 -25.94 -36.88 1.83
CA ALA A 10 -25.01 -36.74 2.95
C ALA A 10 -24.59 -35.28 3.02
N ALA A 11 -25.14 -34.54 3.99
CA ALA A 11 -24.62 -33.24 4.38
C ALA A 11 -23.37 -33.47 5.24
N THR A 12 -22.19 -33.30 4.65
CA THR A 12 -20.95 -33.15 5.41
C THR A 12 -20.94 -31.76 6.03
N GLU A 13 -21.30 -31.67 7.30
CA GLU A 13 -20.98 -30.54 8.18
C GLU A 13 -19.46 -30.50 8.36
N GLU A 14 -18.77 -29.66 7.59
CA GLU A 14 -17.43 -29.23 7.96
C GLU A 14 -17.56 -28.31 9.19
N GLN A 15 -17.27 -28.89 10.35
CA GLN A 15 -16.98 -28.16 11.57
C GLN A 15 -15.75 -27.29 11.33
N VAL A 16 -15.96 -25.98 11.15
CA VAL A 16 -14.88 -25.00 11.20
C VAL A 16 -14.42 -24.94 12.66
N GLU A 17 -13.29 -25.59 12.93
CA GLU A 17 -12.57 -25.51 14.21
C GLU A 17 -12.40 -24.04 14.60
N GLY A 18 -12.86 -23.72 15.80
CA GLY A 18 -12.75 -22.41 16.40
C GLY A 18 -11.27 -22.03 16.56
N ALA A 19 -10.80 -21.14 15.68
CA ALA A 19 -9.63 -20.35 15.98
C ALA A 19 -9.96 -19.49 17.21
N GLU A 20 -9.19 -19.67 18.29
CA GLU A 20 -9.20 -18.74 19.41
C GLU A 20 -8.84 -17.34 18.89
N LEU A 21 -9.87 -16.54 18.65
CA LEU A 21 -9.78 -15.15 18.28
C LEU A 21 -9.23 -14.40 19.51
N GLY A 22 -7.92 -14.16 19.51
CA GLY A 22 -7.30 -13.25 20.47
C GLY A 22 -7.99 -11.87 20.44
N PRO A 23 -7.80 -11.03 21.48
CA PRO A 23 -8.52 -9.77 21.63
C PRO A 23 -8.35 -8.75 20.47
N ASP A 24 -7.44 -9.01 19.53
CA ASP A 24 -7.22 -8.23 18.29
C ASP A 24 -8.04 -8.71 17.08
N ALA A 25 -8.75 -9.84 17.17
CA ALA A 25 -9.24 -10.55 15.98
C ALA A 25 -10.66 -10.14 15.51
N ILE A 26 -11.30 -9.16 16.15
CA ILE A 26 -12.66 -8.72 15.79
C ILE A 26 -12.65 -7.64 14.68
N PHE A 27 -11.52 -6.95 14.44
CA PHE A 27 -11.40 -5.93 13.39
C PHE A 27 -10.02 -5.99 12.70
N ASP A 28 -9.78 -7.03 11.90
CA ASP A 28 -8.61 -7.05 11.02
C ASP A 28 -8.88 -6.20 9.75
N ASP A 29 -8.45 -4.94 9.79
CA ASP A 29 -8.52 -4.01 8.66
C ASP A 29 -7.92 -4.60 7.37
N ARG A 30 -6.86 -5.43 7.49
CA ARG A 30 -6.19 -6.02 6.34
C ARG A 30 -7.08 -7.10 5.74
N ALA A 31 -7.68 -7.96 6.56
CA ALA A 31 -8.64 -8.96 6.12
C ALA A 31 -9.86 -8.32 5.43
N LEU A 32 -10.37 -7.21 5.95
CA LEU A 32 -11.49 -6.48 5.33
C LEU A 32 -11.13 -5.96 3.93
N ILE A 33 -10.00 -5.28 3.78
CA ILE A 33 -9.57 -4.75 2.47
C ILE A 33 -9.32 -5.90 1.50
N ASN A 34 -8.67 -6.98 1.95
CA ASN A 34 -8.41 -8.14 1.11
C ASN A 34 -9.70 -8.83 0.68
N GLY A 35 -10.65 -9.06 1.60
CA GLY A 35 -11.93 -9.66 1.26
C GLY A 35 -12.74 -8.85 0.23
N TYR A 36 -12.69 -7.52 0.32
CA TYR A 36 -13.27 -6.67 -0.74
C TYR A 36 -12.44 -6.69 -2.04
N THR A 37 -11.11 -6.76 -1.96
CA THR A 37 -10.22 -6.87 -3.13
C THR A 37 -10.56 -8.14 -3.92
N ASP A 38 -10.71 -9.27 -3.22
CA ASP A 38 -11.06 -10.56 -3.82
C ASP A 38 -12.47 -10.52 -4.40
N LYS A 39 -13.43 -9.92 -3.69
CA LYS A 39 -14.81 -9.74 -4.19
C LYS A 39 -14.86 -8.90 -5.48
N TYR A 40 -13.99 -7.91 -5.61
CA TYR A 40 -13.97 -7.02 -6.77
C TYR A 40 -13.04 -7.51 -7.90
N ALA A 41 -12.34 -8.63 -7.72
CA ALA A 41 -11.30 -9.10 -8.63
C ALA A 41 -11.81 -9.27 -10.08
N ASP A 42 -13.05 -9.71 -10.27
CA ASP A 42 -13.64 -9.96 -11.59
C ASP A 42 -14.46 -8.78 -12.14
N GLU A 43 -14.56 -7.68 -11.38
CA GLU A 43 -15.33 -6.51 -11.80
C GLU A 43 -14.70 -5.81 -13.02
N SER A 44 -15.58 -5.21 -13.83
CA SER A 44 -15.19 -4.47 -15.02
C SER A 44 -14.57 -3.11 -14.66
N LYS A 45 -13.81 -2.54 -15.60
CA LYS A 45 -13.23 -1.19 -15.46
C LYS A 45 -14.28 -0.16 -15.09
N ASP A 46 -15.44 -0.20 -15.75
CA ASP A 46 -16.52 0.78 -15.56
C ASP A 46 -17.19 0.65 -14.19
N VAL A 47 -17.37 -0.59 -13.70
CA VAL A 47 -17.93 -0.83 -12.35
C VAL A 47 -16.97 -0.33 -11.28
N LEU A 48 -15.69 -0.70 -11.35
CA LEU A 48 -14.67 -0.21 -10.41
C LEU A 48 -14.57 1.31 -10.45
N TRP A 49 -14.65 1.90 -11.64
CA TRP A 49 -14.61 3.34 -11.79
C TRP A 49 -15.85 4.03 -11.21
N ALA A 50 -17.04 3.47 -11.40
CA ALA A 50 -18.26 3.96 -10.78
C ALA A 50 -18.15 3.93 -9.24
N MET A 51 -17.61 2.84 -8.69
CA MET A 51 -17.34 2.70 -7.26
C MET A 51 -16.35 3.76 -6.74
N ILE A 52 -15.28 4.03 -7.48
CA ILE A 52 -14.29 5.08 -7.10
C ILE A 52 -14.94 6.49 -7.11
N ASN A 53 -15.91 6.69 -7.98
CA ASN A 53 -16.68 7.93 -8.08
C ASN A 53 -17.86 8.04 -7.11
N ASP A 54 -18.15 7.01 -6.32
CA ASP A 54 -19.19 7.06 -5.31
C ASP A 54 -18.68 7.65 -3.99
N ASP A 55 -19.15 8.83 -3.62
CA ASP A 55 -18.80 9.52 -2.35
C ASP A 55 -19.35 8.81 -1.11
N SER A 56 -20.36 7.94 -1.27
CA SER A 56 -21.00 7.21 -0.17
C SER A 56 -20.34 5.85 0.12
N LEU A 57 -19.43 5.42 -0.75
CA LEU A 57 -18.75 4.13 -0.61
C LEU A 57 -17.78 4.15 0.56
N GLY A 58 -17.97 3.23 1.51
CA GLY A 58 -17.12 3.13 2.69
C GLY A 58 -15.63 2.91 2.37
N ASP A 59 -14.76 3.42 3.24
CA ASP A 59 -13.31 3.51 3.05
C ASP A 59 -12.62 2.21 2.62
N TYR A 60 -12.96 1.08 3.25
CA TYR A 60 -12.36 -0.22 2.90
C TYR A 60 -12.75 -0.68 1.49
N LYS A 61 -14.01 -0.48 1.11
CA LYS A 61 -14.51 -0.81 -0.23
C LYS A 61 -13.87 0.09 -1.28
N MET A 62 -13.76 1.39 -0.98
CA MET A 62 -13.09 2.36 -1.83
C MET A 62 -11.61 2.00 -2.04
N ALA A 63 -10.88 1.72 -0.96
CA ALA A 63 -9.47 1.32 -1.03
C ALA A 63 -9.29 0.04 -1.85
N ALA A 64 -10.13 -0.97 -1.63
CA ALA A 64 -10.12 -2.21 -2.41
C ALA A 64 -10.44 -1.97 -3.89
N ALA A 65 -11.46 -1.16 -4.22
CA ALA A 65 -11.80 -0.84 -5.60
C ALA A 65 -10.64 -0.13 -6.32
N ILE A 66 -9.97 0.82 -5.66
CA ILE A 66 -8.77 1.49 -6.20
C ILE A 66 -7.64 0.48 -6.40
N ARG A 67 -7.43 -0.43 -5.46
CA ARG A 67 -6.39 -1.47 -5.56
C ARG A 67 -6.62 -2.38 -6.75
N VAL A 68 -7.83 -2.92 -6.92
CA VAL A 68 -8.16 -3.80 -8.05
C VAL A 68 -8.06 -3.03 -9.36
N PHE A 69 -8.56 -1.79 -9.40
CA PHE A 69 -8.47 -0.94 -10.58
C PHE A 69 -7.01 -0.74 -11.01
N LYS A 70 -6.12 -0.42 -10.06
CA LYS A 70 -4.68 -0.28 -10.29
C LYS A 70 -4.06 -1.58 -10.80
N GLN A 71 -4.35 -2.71 -10.15
CA GLN A 71 -3.75 -4.00 -10.49
C GLN A 71 -4.16 -4.52 -11.87
N LYS A 72 -5.43 -4.34 -12.26
CA LYS A 72 -5.95 -4.83 -13.55
C LYS A 72 -5.70 -3.87 -14.69
N TYR A 73 -5.89 -2.57 -14.47
CA TYR A 73 -5.99 -1.59 -15.55
C TYR A 73 -4.91 -0.51 -15.48
N GLY A 74 -4.09 -0.46 -14.43
CA GLY A 74 -3.10 0.60 -14.21
C GLY A 74 -2.10 0.76 -15.36
N GLU A 75 -1.68 -0.33 -15.99
CA GLU A 75 -0.76 -0.31 -17.14
C GLU A 75 -1.46 -0.20 -18.50
N GLU A 76 -2.77 -0.51 -18.56
CA GLU A 76 -3.56 -0.59 -19.79
C GLU A 76 -4.36 0.68 -20.09
N ILE A 77 -4.39 1.64 -19.17
CA ILE A 77 -5.15 2.89 -19.35
C ILE A 77 -4.60 3.70 -20.52
N LEU A 78 -5.49 3.97 -21.49
CA LEU A 78 -5.18 4.75 -22.67
C LEU A 78 -4.82 6.19 -22.31
N LYS A 79 -3.94 6.79 -23.11
CA LYS A 79 -3.44 8.16 -22.90
C LYS A 79 -4.56 9.20 -22.80
N ASP A 80 -5.66 9.00 -23.51
CA ASP A 80 -6.78 9.95 -23.56
C ASP A 80 -7.72 9.83 -22.35
N GLU A 81 -7.84 8.65 -21.74
CA GLU A 81 -8.66 8.43 -20.53
C GLU A 81 -7.93 8.91 -19.27
N LYS A 82 -6.59 8.86 -19.31
CA LYS A 82 -5.69 9.10 -18.19
C LYS A 82 -5.91 10.45 -17.47
N PRO A 83 -6.07 11.60 -18.15
CA PRO A 83 -6.28 12.88 -17.46
C PRO A 83 -7.56 12.92 -16.62
N GLY A 84 -8.64 12.31 -17.13
CA GLY A 84 -9.92 12.23 -16.42
C GLY A 84 -9.79 11.39 -15.14
N ILE A 85 -9.15 10.23 -15.25
CA ILE A 85 -8.89 9.33 -14.12
C ILE A 85 -8.04 10.03 -13.06
N ILE A 86 -6.91 10.62 -13.47
CA ILE A 86 -6.00 11.35 -12.59
C ILE A 86 -6.71 12.48 -11.86
N LYS A 87 -7.52 13.29 -12.58
CA LYS A 87 -8.25 14.41 -11.99
C LYS A 87 -9.19 13.94 -10.88
N THR A 88 -9.92 12.85 -11.12
CA THR A 88 -10.80 12.25 -10.11
C THR A 88 -10.01 11.70 -8.93
N LEU A 89 -8.92 10.98 -9.16
CA LEU A 89 -8.09 10.43 -8.09
C LEU A 89 -7.48 11.55 -7.22
N ILE A 90 -6.98 12.63 -7.81
CA ILE A 90 -6.45 13.78 -7.05
C ILE A 90 -7.57 14.46 -6.25
N ARG A 91 -8.75 14.66 -6.85
CA ARG A 91 -9.92 15.18 -6.12
C ARG A 91 -10.20 14.29 -4.90
N ARG A 92 -10.27 12.97 -5.10
CA ARG A 92 -10.51 12.00 -4.02
C ARG A 92 -9.44 12.01 -2.95
N LEU A 93 -8.17 12.10 -3.33
CA LEU A 93 -7.04 12.18 -2.39
C LEU A 93 -7.19 13.37 -1.44
N ASN A 94 -7.62 14.52 -1.96
CA ASN A 94 -7.76 15.75 -1.18
C ASN A 94 -9.02 15.78 -0.31
N HIS A 95 -10.07 15.03 -0.68
CA HIS A 95 -11.33 14.99 0.07
C HIS A 95 -11.44 13.81 1.04
N SER A 96 -10.70 12.72 0.81
CA SER A 96 -10.77 11.54 1.67
C SER A 96 -10.07 11.78 3.01
N GLY A 97 -10.80 11.59 4.10
CA GLY A 97 -10.24 11.52 5.46
C GLY A 97 -9.54 10.19 5.77
N SER A 98 -9.65 9.20 4.88
CA SER A 98 -9.19 7.84 5.14
C SER A 98 -7.75 7.62 4.72
N ALA A 99 -6.91 7.18 5.66
CA ALA A 99 -5.52 6.88 5.37
C ALA A 99 -5.36 5.66 4.42
N PHE A 100 -6.30 4.71 4.45
CA PHE A 100 -6.30 3.55 3.54
C PHE A 100 -6.49 3.99 2.10
N VAL A 101 -7.53 4.79 1.83
CA VAL A 101 -7.84 5.33 0.51
C VAL A 101 -6.69 6.21 0.02
N GLN A 102 -6.15 7.08 0.88
CA GLN A 102 -5.02 7.95 0.52
C GLN A 102 -3.80 7.15 0.05
N VAL A 103 -3.43 6.09 0.77
CA VAL A 103 -2.27 5.24 0.42
C VAL A 103 -2.47 4.54 -0.92
N GLU A 104 -3.66 4.02 -1.20
CA GLU A 104 -3.96 3.39 -2.48
C GLU A 104 -3.98 4.41 -3.63
N ILE A 105 -4.59 5.58 -3.45
CA ILE A 105 -4.60 6.62 -4.49
C ILE A 105 -3.18 7.09 -4.82
N MET A 106 -2.36 7.39 -3.80
CA MET A 106 -0.99 7.86 -4.01
C MET A 106 -0.19 6.85 -4.85
N HIS A 107 -0.34 5.55 -4.55
CA HIS A 107 0.32 4.51 -5.31
C HIS A 107 -0.23 4.40 -6.74
N THR A 108 -1.55 4.40 -6.91
CA THR A 108 -2.18 4.36 -8.23
C THR A 108 -1.72 5.52 -9.11
N LEU A 109 -1.62 6.74 -8.58
CA LEU A 109 -1.09 7.89 -9.34
C LEU A 109 0.36 7.67 -9.82
N VAL A 110 1.21 7.02 -9.01
CA VAL A 110 2.59 6.67 -9.40
C VAL A 110 2.62 5.58 -10.47
N VAL A 111 1.72 4.59 -10.41
CA VAL A 111 1.58 3.54 -11.44
C VAL A 111 1.13 4.15 -12.76
N LEU A 112 0.10 5.02 -12.71
CA LEU A 112 -0.44 5.67 -13.91
C LEU A 112 0.57 6.61 -14.55
N ASP A 113 1.16 7.54 -13.79
CA ASP A 113 2.17 8.47 -14.31
C ASP A 113 3.34 8.66 -13.35
N ARG A 114 4.28 7.72 -13.43
CA ARG A 114 5.49 7.75 -12.60
C ARG A 114 6.30 9.04 -12.77
N TYR A 115 6.44 9.55 -14.00
CA TYR A 115 7.26 10.74 -14.24
C TYR A 115 6.68 11.99 -13.59
N GLN A 116 5.35 12.12 -13.59
CA GLN A 116 4.66 13.26 -13.02
C GLN A 116 4.48 13.14 -11.50
N TYR A 117 4.12 11.95 -11.00
CA TYR A 117 3.65 11.80 -9.62
C TYR A 117 4.65 11.19 -8.64
N PHE A 118 5.76 10.60 -9.09
CA PHE A 118 6.72 10.00 -8.16
C PHE A 118 7.22 11.02 -7.12
N ALA A 119 7.62 12.22 -7.57
CA ALA A 119 8.19 13.23 -6.69
C ALA A 119 7.19 13.81 -5.68
N SER A 120 5.89 13.80 -6.00
CA SER A 120 4.84 14.36 -5.16
C SER A 120 4.16 13.31 -4.26
N MET A 121 4.07 12.05 -4.71
CA MET A 121 3.32 10.99 -4.01
C MET A 121 4.20 10.08 -3.16
N VAL A 122 5.46 9.84 -3.54
CA VAL A 122 6.35 8.95 -2.77
C VAL A 122 6.74 9.54 -1.41
N PRO A 123 7.07 10.84 -1.27
CA PRO A 123 7.36 11.40 0.04
C PRO A 123 6.23 11.27 1.07
N PRO A 124 4.95 11.59 0.77
CA PRO A 124 3.87 11.37 1.72
C PRO A 124 3.59 9.87 1.96
N LEU A 125 3.76 9.00 0.97
CA LEU A 125 3.71 7.53 1.20
C LEU A 125 4.77 7.08 2.21
N LEU A 126 6.01 7.58 2.12
CA LEU A 126 7.07 7.30 3.09
C LEU A 126 6.70 7.77 4.50
N GLN A 127 5.99 8.89 4.63
CA GLN A 127 5.49 9.37 5.92
C GLN A 127 4.37 8.47 6.46
N LYS A 128 3.51 7.91 5.60
CA LYS A 128 2.44 6.98 6.02
C LYS A 128 2.97 5.67 6.60
N MET A 129 4.24 5.31 6.37
CA MET A 129 4.88 4.20 7.09
C MET A 129 4.93 4.42 8.61
N ASP A 130 4.89 5.68 9.09
CA ASP A 130 4.85 5.99 10.52
C ASP A 130 3.45 5.97 11.13
N HIS A 131 2.41 5.75 10.32
CA HIS A 131 1.02 5.81 10.77
C HIS A 131 0.76 4.87 11.97
N TYR A 132 -0.07 5.32 12.93
CA TYR A 132 -0.34 4.55 14.16
C TYR A 132 -1.04 3.21 13.83
N ASN A 133 -1.97 3.23 12.86
CA ASN A 133 -2.58 2.02 12.34
C ASN A 133 -1.54 1.18 11.58
N ARG A 134 -1.32 -0.06 12.04
CA ARG A 134 -0.32 -0.99 11.50
C ARG A 134 -0.61 -1.40 10.07
N VAL A 135 -1.89 -1.53 9.69
CA VAL A 135 -2.29 -1.90 8.33
C VAL A 135 -1.98 -0.77 7.36
N VAL A 136 -2.30 0.48 7.69
CA VAL A 136 -1.92 1.65 6.87
C VAL A 136 -0.40 1.71 6.65
N SER A 137 0.37 1.51 7.73
CA SER A 137 1.84 1.48 7.67
C SER A 137 2.36 0.36 6.76
N ALA A 138 1.79 -0.85 6.88
CA ALA A 138 2.12 -1.99 6.03
C ALA A 138 1.74 -1.76 4.57
N LEU A 139 0.55 -1.22 4.28
CA LEU A 139 0.13 -0.90 2.92
C LEU A 139 1.04 0.15 2.26
N ALA A 140 1.44 1.18 3.01
CA ALA A 140 2.38 2.17 2.51
C ALA A 140 3.72 1.52 2.15
N TYR A 141 4.22 0.61 3.01
CA TYR A 141 5.44 -0.15 2.73
C TYR A 141 5.31 -1.06 1.51
N ASP A 142 4.22 -1.84 1.41
CA ASP A 142 3.98 -2.77 0.30
C ASP A 142 3.91 -2.01 -1.03
N ASN A 143 3.20 -0.88 -1.05
CA ASN A 143 3.09 0.01 -2.22
C ASN A 143 4.44 0.63 -2.62
N LEU A 144 5.27 1.03 -1.64
CA LEU A 144 6.61 1.55 -1.90
C LEU A 144 7.53 0.45 -2.43
N GLN A 145 7.45 -0.77 -1.89
CA GLN A 145 8.20 -1.92 -2.39
C GLN A 145 7.86 -2.23 -3.83
N GLU A 146 6.57 -2.28 -4.18
CA GLU A 146 6.12 -2.45 -5.56
C GLU A 146 6.66 -1.34 -6.47
N THR A 147 6.61 -0.10 -6.00
CA THR A 147 7.13 1.07 -6.74
C THR A 147 8.65 0.99 -6.98
N ILE A 148 9.46 0.57 -6.00
CA ILE A 148 10.92 0.56 -6.13
C ILE A 148 11.47 -0.77 -6.69
N LYS A 149 10.65 -1.82 -6.75
CA LYS A 149 11.02 -3.11 -7.29
C LYS A 149 11.60 -2.96 -8.70
N ASN A 150 12.80 -3.49 -8.91
CA ASN A 150 13.54 -3.43 -10.17
C ASN A 150 13.87 -2.01 -10.69
N SER A 151 13.64 -0.95 -9.91
CA SER A 151 14.00 0.42 -10.32
C SER A 151 15.48 0.71 -10.02
N ILE A 152 16.20 1.18 -11.04
CA ILE A 152 17.57 1.69 -10.97
C ILE A 152 17.63 3.21 -11.18
N ARG A 153 16.49 3.90 -11.04
CA ARG A 153 16.36 5.32 -11.39
C ARG A 153 17.00 6.20 -10.32
N THR A 154 18.17 6.76 -10.63
CA THR A 154 18.95 7.61 -9.71
C THR A 154 18.16 8.80 -9.17
N ARG A 155 17.36 9.47 -10.00
CA ARG A 155 16.53 10.62 -9.58
C ARG A 155 15.50 10.23 -8.51
N GLU A 156 14.89 9.08 -8.66
CA GLU A 156 13.89 8.55 -7.73
C GLU A 156 14.52 8.11 -6.42
N ALA A 157 15.62 7.36 -6.52
CA ALA A 157 16.42 6.97 -5.36
C ALA A 157 16.89 8.20 -4.56
N ARG A 158 17.25 9.30 -5.24
CA ARG A 158 17.63 10.57 -4.60
C ARG A 158 16.48 11.17 -3.79
N ILE A 159 15.26 11.15 -4.32
CA ILE A 159 14.06 11.66 -3.63
C ILE A 159 13.77 10.82 -2.39
N VAL A 160 13.78 9.49 -2.53
CA VAL A 160 13.55 8.54 -1.43
C VAL A 160 14.62 8.72 -0.35
N PHE A 161 15.90 8.73 -0.74
CA PHE A 161 17.04 8.93 0.16
C PHE A 161 16.90 10.24 0.94
N ASN A 162 16.69 11.37 0.26
CA ASN A 162 16.58 12.67 0.91
C ASN A 162 15.39 12.76 1.86
N THR A 163 14.28 12.09 1.53
CA THR A 163 13.09 12.05 2.38
C THR A 163 13.36 11.22 3.63
N LEU A 164 13.85 9.99 3.48
CA LEU A 164 14.17 9.12 4.61
C LEU A 164 15.27 9.71 5.49
N ARG A 165 16.31 10.30 4.90
CA ARG A 165 17.38 11.01 5.63
C ARG A 165 16.80 12.08 6.54
N LYS A 166 15.87 12.92 6.04
CA LYS A 166 15.22 13.96 6.84
C LYS A 166 14.40 13.35 7.97
N ILE A 167 13.57 12.35 7.67
CA ILE A 167 12.73 11.66 8.68
C ILE A 167 13.61 11.07 9.79
N LEU A 168 14.67 10.34 9.42
CA LEU A 168 15.56 9.67 10.37
C LEU A 168 16.40 10.67 11.17
N PHE A 169 16.86 11.75 10.54
CA PHE A 169 17.58 12.84 11.22
C PHE A 169 16.73 13.49 12.31
N LEU A 170 15.43 13.68 12.07
CA LEU A 170 14.51 14.22 13.08
C LEU A 170 14.35 13.27 14.28
N SER A 171 14.45 11.95 14.05
CA SER A 171 14.38 10.93 15.10
C SER A 171 15.72 10.54 15.74
N ARG A 172 16.86 11.11 15.31
CA ARG A 172 18.22 10.63 15.65
C ARG A 172 18.49 10.39 17.15
N LYS A 173 18.00 11.27 18.03
CA LYS A 173 18.17 11.14 19.49
C LYS A 173 17.51 9.87 20.05
N ARG A 174 16.40 9.44 19.46
CA ARG A 174 15.73 8.18 19.84
C ARG A 174 16.48 6.99 19.25
N LEU A 175 16.97 7.11 18.02
CA LEU A 175 17.68 6.04 17.32
C LEU A 175 18.99 5.64 18.01
N GLY A 176 19.72 6.60 18.59
CA GLY A 176 21.00 6.32 19.27
C GLY A 176 20.92 5.34 20.46
N ASN A 177 19.73 5.12 21.02
CA ASN A 177 19.51 4.22 22.16
C ASN A 177 18.93 2.86 21.74
N ILE A 178 18.68 2.64 20.45
CA ILE A 178 18.05 1.43 19.94
C ILE A 178 19.13 0.41 19.55
N GLN A 179 19.12 -0.75 20.20
CA GLN A 179 19.98 -1.88 19.82
C GLN A 179 19.37 -2.71 18.70
N GLU A 180 18.06 -2.92 18.72
CA GLU A 180 17.33 -3.65 17.68
C GLU A 180 16.22 -2.79 17.06
N PRO A 181 16.21 -2.61 15.74
CA PRO A 181 15.20 -1.80 15.08
C PRO A 181 13.83 -2.47 15.19
N ASP A 182 12.80 -1.68 15.50
CA ASP A 182 11.41 -2.11 15.46
C ASP A 182 10.94 -2.38 14.02
N GLN A 183 9.74 -2.95 13.84
CA GLN A 183 9.23 -3.33 12.51
C GLN A 183 9.19 -2.14 11.55
N LYS A 184 8.72 -0.97 12.01
CA LYS A 184 8.61 0.24 11.17
C LYS A 184 9.97 0.77 10.75
N LEU A 185 10.94 0.78 11.67
CA LEU A 185 12.31 1.19 11.37
C LEU A 185 12.98 0.21 10.41
N ARG A 186 12.83 -1.11 10.60
CA ARG A 186 13.34 -2.13 9.66
C ARG A 186 12.81 -1.91 8.24
N GLN A 187 11.52 -1.63 8.10
CA GLN A 187 10.91 -1.34 6.80
C GLN A 187 11.54 -0.11 6.14
N LYS A 188 11.70 1.00 6.87
CA LYS A 188 12.37 2.21 6.36
C LYS A 188 13.82 1.97 5.99
N LEU A 189 14.56 1.24 6.84
CA LEU A 189 15.95 0.89 6.58
C LEU A 189 16.08 0.02 5.32
N THR A 190 15.12 -0.86 5.05
CA THR A 190 15.08 -1.65 3.81
C THR A 190 14.97 -0.75 2.57
N ILE A 191 14.07 0.23 2.60
CA ILE A 191 13.93 1.21 1.49
C ILE A 191 15.17 2.09 1.39
N LEU A 192 15.77 2.48 2.52
CA LEU A 192 17.00 3.26 2.55
C LEU A 192 18.18 2.49 1.95
N ARG A 193 18.33 1.20 2.26
CA ARG A 193 19.35 0.31 1.67
C ARG A 193 19.19 0.24 0.15
N TRP A 194 17.96 0.14 -0.36
CA TRP A 194 17.72 0.22 -1.81
C TRP A 194 18.20 1.56 -2.38
N ALA A 195 17.85 2.69 -1.76
CA ALA A 195 18.26 4.00 -2.25
C ALA A 195 19.79 4.15 -2.24
N VAL A 196 20.48 3.71 -1.19
CA VAL A 196 21.95 3.69 -1.12
C VAL A 196 22.54 2.77 -2.17
N LYS A 197 21.96 1.59 -2.42
CA LYS A 197 22.42 0.67 -3.46
C LYS A 197 22.38 1.32 -4.85
N VAL A 198 21.34 2.09 -5.15
CA VAL A 198 21.20 2.79 -6.45
C VAL A 198 22.12 4.02 -6.55
N LEU A 199 22.30 4.78 -5.47
CA LEU A 199 23.09 6.01 -5.48
C LEU A 199 24.60 5.79 -5.25
N GLY A 200 24.98 4.68 -4.61
CA GLY A 200 26.34 4.36 -4.21
C GLY A 200 26.62 4.59 -2.72
N THR A 201 27.63 3.89 -2.20
CA THR A 201 28.01 3.88 -0.78
C THR A 201 28.53 5.23 -0.24
N GLN A 202 28.89 6.15 -1.13
CA GLN A 202 29.32 7.50 -0.76
C GLN A 202 28.21 8.27 -0.02
N GLU A 203 26.94 7.95 -0.29
CA GLU A 203 25.79 8.56 0.38
C GLU A 203 25.69 8.23 1.87
N LEU A 204 26.37 7.17 2.34
CA LEU A 204 26.38 6.83 3.77
C LEU A 204 26.94 7.98 4.62
N LYS A 205 27.87 8.78 4.07
CA LYS A 205 28.44 9.97 4.74
C LYS A 205 27.39 11.05 5.03
N ASN A 206 26.27 11.03 4.30
CA ASN A 206 25.19 12.00 4.43
C ASN A 206 24.13 11.58 5.46
N LEU A 207 24.23 10.38 6.03
CA LEU A 207 23.30 9.85 7.04
C LEU A 207 23.77 10.19 8.47
N PRO A 208 22.85 10.31 9.44
CA PRO A 208 23.21 10.38 10.85
C PRO A 208 24.01 9.13 11.27
N GLN A 209 25.01 9.28 12.13
CA GLN A 209 25.86 8.17 12.59
C GLN A 209 25.04 7.05 13.25
N GLU A 210 23.99 7.44 13.96
CA GLU A 210 23.06 6.53 14.64
C GLU A 210 22.31 5.64 13.65
N VAL A 211 22.05 6.13 12.43
CA VAL A 211 21.40 5.36 11.37
C VAL A 211 22.38 4.40 10.71
N ILE A 212 23.65 4.79 10.57
CA ILE A 212 24.69 3.96 9.95
C ILE A 212 24.89 2.67 10.75
N GLY A 213 24.87 2.75 12.09
CA GLY A 213 24.98 1.57 12.95
C GLY A 213 23.80 0.59 12.86
N LEU A 214 22.68 1.02 12.27
CA LEU A 214 21.46 0.21 12.12
C LEU A 214 21.28 -0.36 10.70
N LEU A 215 22.10 0.09 9.74
CA LEU A 215 22.04 -0.34 8.33
C LEU A 215 22.81 -1.63 8.09
#